data_AF-A0A7X6NVL5-F1
#
_entry.id   AF-A0A7X6NVL5-F1
#
_cell.length_a   1.000
_cell.length_b   1.000
_cell.length_c   1.000
_cell.angle_alpha   90.00
_cell.angle_beta   90.00
_cell.angle_gamma   90.00
#
_symmetry.space_group_name_H-M   'P 1'
#
loop_
_entity.id
_entity.type
_entity.pdbx_description
1 polymer ?
#
loop_
_entity_poly.entity_id
_entity_poly.type
_entity_poly.pdbx_seq_one_letter_code
_entity_poly.pdbx_strand_id
1 'polypeptide(L)'
;PDAEVRVADVIGDCDQLAQMVVDRYREVSQRRIGPATGAAPQVYLSGLVLSGRKVLIAGAGTVAARRVQKLLEAGADLHLVAPQANDVIRELAAQGRVQWHQRAVAESDLDAAWYALALTDSPSVNAEVAAWAEARRIFCVRGDQASGGSAWTPATGEVAGLRVGVVGDRNPHRTARARTRAVEALAELAE
;
A
#
# COMPACT_ATOMS: atom_id res chain seq x y z
N PRO A 1 19.02 16.59 -39.27
CA PRO A 1 18.82 16.14 -40.67
C PRO A 1 19.58 14.82 -40.87
N ASP A 2 19.03 13.62 -40.68
CA ASP A 2 17.71 13.14 -41.05
C ASP A 2 17.29 12.00 -40.11
N ALA A 3 16.44 12.29 -39.12
CA ALA A 3 15.80 11.23 -38.34
C ALA A 3 14.39 11.02 -38.89
N GLU A 4 14.22 9.98 -39.71
CA GLU A 4 12.91 9.59 -40.23
C GLU A 4 12.12 8.93 -39.10
N VAL A 5 11.26 9.70 -38.43
CA VAL A 5 10.35 9.17 -37.40
C VAL A 5 9.20 8.46 -38.09
N ARG A 6 9.19 7.13 -38.04
CA ARG A 6 8.07 6.31 -38.48
C ARG A 6 7.15 6.03 -37.30
N VAL A 7 6.00 6.68 -37.28
CA VAL A 7 4.93 6.38 -36.32
C VAL A 7 4.18 5.17 -36.86
N ALA A 8 4.33 4.03 -36.18
CA ALA A 8 3.53 2.85 -36.49
C ALA A 8 2.08 3.06 -36.02
N ASP A 9 1.14 2.41 -36.69
CA ASP A 9 -0.27 2.43 -36.30
C ASP A 9 -0.43 1.94 -34.85
N VAL A 10 -1.39 2.55 -34.14
CA VAL A 10 -1.72 2.16 -32.77
C VAL A 10 -2.11 0.68 -32.76
N ILE A 11 -1.32 -0.13 -32.07
CA ILE A 11 -1.66 -1.53 -31.82
C ILE A 11 -2.98 -1.50 -31.05
N GLY A 12 -4.05 -1.94 -31.70
CA GLY A 12 -5.36 -2.08 -31.06
C GLY A 12 -5.33 -3.06 -29.90
N ASP A 13 -6.48 -3.28 -29.25
CA ASP A 13 -6.57 -4.21 -28.13
C ASP A 13 -6.04 -5.60 -28.53
N CYS A 14 -4.99 -6.03 -27.83
CA CYS A 14 -4.32 -7.30 -28.08
C CYS A 14 -4.32 -8.14 -26.82
N ASP A 15 -5.27 -9.06 -26.73
CA ASP A 15 -5.45 -9.95 -25.58
C ASP A 15 -4.19 -10.76 -25.27
N GLN A 16 -3.43 -11.15 -26.29
CA GLN A 16 -2.16 -11.86 -26.13
C GLN A 16 -1.08 -10.99 -25.48
N LEU A 17 -0.98 -9.71 -25.86
CA LEU A 17 -0.05 -8.76 -25.25
C LEU A 17 -0.47 -8.45 -23.81
N ALA A 18 -1.78 -8.26 -23.57
CA ALA A 18 -2.32 -8.08 -22.23
C ALA A 18 -2.01 -9.30 -21.35
N GLN A 19 -2.20 -10.51 -21.86
CA GLN A 19 -1.90 -11.75 -21.15
C GLN A 19 -0.39 -11.89 -20.88
N MET A 20 0.47 -11.55 -21.85
CA MET A 20 1.92 -11.53 -21.66
C MET A 20 2.35 -10.52 -20.57
N VAL A 21 1.75 -9.33 -20.52
CA VAL A 21 2.01 -8.34 -19.47
C VAL A 21 1.57 -8.87 -18.11
N VAL A 22 0.39 -9.50 -18.04
CA VAL A 22 -0.12 -10.14 -16.83
C VAL A 22 0.82 -11.25 -16.36
N ASP A 23 1.30 -12.10 -17.26
CA ASP A 23 2.18 -13.23 -16.92
C ASP A 23 3.57 -12.75 -16.50
N ARG A 24 4.14 -11.76 -17.20
CA ARG A 24 5.38 -11.09 -16.78
C ARG A 24 5.24 -10.46 -15.39
N TYR A 25 4.12 -9.81 -15.11
CA TYR A 25 3.84 -9.21 -13.80
C TYR A 25 3.69 -10.27 -12.70
N ARG A 26 3.03 -11.40 -13.00
CA ARG A 26 2.92 -12.57 -12.11
C ARG A 26 4.29 -13.16 -11.80
N GLU A 27 5.14 -13.36 -12.80
CA GLU A 27 6.50 -13.88 -12.63
C GLU A 27 7.37 -12.96 -11.74
N VAL A 28 7.32 -11.65 -11.97
CA VAL A 28 8.06 -10.67 -11.15
C VAL A 28 7.51 -10.66 -9.72
N SER A 29 6.19 -10.77 -9.56
CA SER A 29 5.55 -10.87 -8.24
C SER A 29 5.95 -12.16 -7.51
N GLN A 30 6.00 -13.29 -8.22
CA GLN A 30 6.41 -14.58 -7.67
C GLN A 30 7.90 -14.61 -7.31
N ARG A 31 8.78 -13.97 -8.09
CA ARG A 31 10.22 -13.85 -7.75
C ARG A 31 10.49 -12.99 -6.52
N ARG A 32 9.63 -12.00 -6.22
CA ARG A 32 9.66 -11.25 -4.94
C ARG A 32 9.14 -12.07 -3.75
N ILE A 33 8.34 -13.10 -4.02
CA ILE A 33 7.86 -14.08 -3.05
C ILE A 33 8.86 -15.26 -3.06
N GLY A 34 10.06 -15.05 -2.50
CA GLY A 34 10.99 -16.14 -2.25
C GLY A 34 10.33 -17.24 -1.39
N PRO A 35 10.79 -18.51 -1.50
CA PRO A 35 10.23 -19.60 -0.71
C PRO A 35 10.37 -19.26 0.77
N ALA A 36 9.25 -19.27 1.48
CA ALA A 36 9.24 -19.01 2.91
C ALA A 36 9.76 -20.24 3.65
N THR A 37 11.05 -20.29 3.89
CA THR A 37 11.66 -21.14 4.91
C THR A 37 11.33 -20.54 6.29
N GLY A 38 10.08 -20.72 6.72
CA GLY A 38 9.57 -20.27 8.02
C GLY A 38 8.04 -20.17 8.02
N ALA A 39 7.41 -20.59 9.11
CA ALA A 39 5.97 -20.41 9.30
C ALA A 39 5.61 -18.92 9.16
N ALA A 40 4.60 -18.62 8.34
CA ALA A 40 4.15 -17.23 8.18
C ALA A 40 3.72 -16.68 9.56
N PRO A 41 4.09 -15.43 9.90
CA PRO A 41 3.73 -14.85 11.19
C PRO A 41 2.21 -14.88 11.37
N GLN A 42 1.75 -15.28 12.56
CA GLN A 42 0.33 -15.24 12.89
C GLN A 42 -0.10 -13.78 13.07
N VAL A 43 -0.91 -13.29 12.12
CA VAL A 43 -1.45 -11.93 12.18
C VAL A 43 -2.66 -11.92 13.10
N TYR A 44 -2.60 -11.14 14.17
CA TYR A 44 -3.78 -10.82 14.97
C TYR A 44 -4.59 -9.73 14.26
N LEU A 45 -5.87 -10.02 13.96
CA LEU A 45 -6.74 -9.05 13.30
C LEU A 45 -7.32 -8.08 14.34
N SER A 46 -6.88 -6.83 14.28
CA SER A 46 -7.40 -5.74 15.11
C SER A 46 -7.72 -4.51 14.27
N GLY A 47 -8.69 -3.72 14.71
CA GLY A 47 -8.91 -2.37 14.20
C GLY A 47 -7.94 -1.37 14.82
N LEU A 48 -7.64 -0.29 14.08
CA LEU A 48 -6.87 0.86 14.57
C LEU A 48 -7.76 2.10 14.60
N VAL A 49 -7.84 2.76 15.75
CA VAL A 49 -8.43 4.10 15.86
C VAL A 49 -7.32 5.10 15.59
N LEU A 50 -7.38 5.79 14.45
CA LEU A 50 -6.33 6.72 13.99
C LEU A 50 -6.75 8.19 14.03
N SER A 51 -7.97 8.50 14.49
CA SER A 51 -8.46 9.87 14.58
C SER A 51 -7.50 10.77 15.37
N GLY A 52 -6.98 11.81 14.72
CA GLY A 52 -6.01 12.76 15.28
C GLY A 52 -4.62 12.18 15.56
N ARG A 53 -4.34 10.93 15.17
CA ARG A 53 -3.05 10.28 15.39
C ARG A 53 -2.16 10.44 14.16
N LYS A 54 -0.90 10.79 14.42
CA LYS A 54 0.12 10.88 13.37
C LYS A 54 0.36 9.50 12.75
N VAL A 55 0.27 9.46 11.43
CA VAL A 55 0.64 8.32 10.59
C VAL A 55 1.70 8.77 9.61
N LEU A 56 2.88 8.14 9.68
CA LEU A 56 3.96 8.37 8.74
C LEU A 56 3.77 7.50 7.50
N ILE A 57 3.93 8.08 6.32
CA ILE A 57 4.03 7.34 5.05
C ILE A 57 5.34 7.72 4.37
N ALA A 58 6.28 6.78 4.29
CA ALA A 58 7.47 6.94 3.47
C ALA A 58 7.12 6.59 2.01
N GLY A 59 7.20 7.58 1.13
CA GLY A 59 6.80 7.47 -0.27
C GLY A 59 5.47 8.19 -0.59
N ALA A 60 5.38 8.74 -1.80
CA ALA A 60 4.22 9.51 -2.28
C ALA A 60 3.81 9.10 -3.72
N GLY A 61 4.06 7.85 -4.08
CA GLY A 61 3.67 7.27 -5.37
C GLY A 61 2.26 6.64 -5.34
N THR A 62 1.95 5.86 -6.37
CA THR A 62 0.64 5.20 -6.54
C THR A 62 0.28 4.28 -5.37
N VAL A 63 1.26 3.60 -4.76
CA VAL A 63 1.00 2.73 -3.60
C VAL A 63 0.53 3.55 -2.39
N ALA A 64 1.18 4.69 -2.12
CA ALA A 64 0.80 5.61 -1.05
C ALA A 64 -0.57 6.24 -1.30
N ALA A 65 -0.83 6.75 -2.51
CA ALA A 65 -2.11 7.36 -2.87
C ALA A 65 -3.32 6.45 -2.62
N ARG A 66 -3.19 5.13 -2.90
CA ARG A 66 -4.25 4.14 -2.61
C ARG A 66 -4.54 3.95 -1.12
N ARG A 67 -3.61 4.30 -0.23
CA ARG A 67 -3.75 4.17 1.23
C ARG A 67 -4.25 5.46 1.88
N VAL A 68 -3.82 6.61 1.35
CA VAL A 68 -4.12 7.94 1.90
C VAL A 68 -5.62 8.15 2.10
N GLN A 69 -6.44 7.87 1.09
CA GLN A 69 -7.88 8.10 1.18
C GLN A 69 -8.54 7.39 2.38
N LYS A 70 -8.26 6.10 2.56
CA LYS A 70 -8.79 5.31 3.68
C LYS A 70 -8.28 5.77 5.05
N LEU A 71 -7.05 6.27 5.10
CA LEU A 71 -6.49 6.80 6.35
C LEU A 71 -7.07 8.18 6.69
N LEU A 72 -7.33 9.02 5.69
CA LEU A 72 -8.06 10.28 5.87
C LEU A 72 -9.49 10.04 6.38
N GLU A 73 -10.19 9.05 5.82
CA GLU A 73 -11.51 8.62 6.29
C GLU A 73 -11.47 8.12 7.75
N ALA A 74 -10.35 7.52 8.17
CA ALA A 74 -10.11 7.14 9.57
C ALA A 74 -9.70 8.32 10.48
N GLY A 75 -9.63 9.55 9.94
CA GLY A 75 -9.25 10.77 10.66
C GLY A 75 -7.77 10.88 11.00
N ALA A 76 -6.90 10.14 10.33
CA ALA A 76 -5.46 10.17 10.58
C ALA A 76 -4.84 11.52 10.23
N ASP A 77 -3.86 11.95 11.04
CA ASP A 77 -2.97 13.07 10.70
C ASP A 77 -1.82 12.54 9.84
N LEU A 78 -1.85 12.83 8.54
CA LEU A 78 -1.07 12.12 7.52
C LEU A 78 0.19 12.86 7.08
N HIS A 79 1.34 12.34 7.49
CA HIS A 79 2.65 12.88 7.16
C HIS A 79 3.29 12.00 6.09
N LEU A 80 3.38 12.50 4.86
CA LEU A 80 4.05 11.84 3.74
C LEU A 80 5.44 12.42 3.57
N VAL A 81 6.46 11.57 3.49
CA VAL A 81 7.84 12.00 3.26
C VAL A 81 8.37 11.32 1.99
N ALA A 82 8.64 12.13 0.97
CA ALA A 82 9.18 11.65 -0.30
C ALA A 82 9.77 12.82 -1.13
N PRO A 83 10.89 12.62 -1.86
CA PRO A 83 11.46 13.66 -2.72
C PRO A 83 10.54 14.10 -3.86
N GLN A 84 9.65 13.21 -4.30
CA GLN A 84 8.68 13.43 -5.36
C GLN A 84 7.34 12.82 -4.96
N ALA A 85 6.25 13.40 -5.46
CA ALA A 85 4.89 12.97 -5.23
C ALA A 85 4.09 12.95 -6.53
N ASN A 86 3.18 11.98 -6.67
CA ASN A 86 2.24 11.98 -7.79
C ASN A 86 1.21 13.12 -7.66
N ASP A 87 0.40 13.32 -8.70
CA ASP A 87 -0.56 14.43 -8.76
C ASP A 87 -1.60 14.36 -7.62
N VAL A 88 -2.08 13.15 -7.31
CA VAL A 88 -3.05 12.92 -6.22
C VAL A 88 -2.51 13.41 -4.88
N ILE A 89 -1.27 13.06 -4.52
CA ILE A 89 -0.67 13.50 -3.26
C ILE A 89 -0.40 15.00 -3.28
N ARG A 90 0.06 15.55 -4.41
CA ARG A 90 0.31 17.00 -4.55
C ARG A 90 -0.97 17.80 -4.35
N GLU A 91 -2.07 17.36 -4.95
CA GLU A 91 -3.38 17.99 -4.82
C GLU A 91 -3.90 17.93 -3.37
N LEU A 92 -3.83 16.76 -2.73
CA LEU A 92 -4.23 16.61 -1.32
C LEU A 92 -3.38 17.49 -0.39
N ALA A 93 -2.08 17.63 -0.65
CA ALA A 93 -1.21 18.52 0.11
C ALA A 93 -1.58 20.00 -0.11
N ALA A 94 -1.87 20.41 -1.36
CA ALA A 94 -2.32 21.76 -1.68
C ALA A 94 -3.67 22.12 -1.03
N GLN A 95 -4.54 21.13 -0.84
CA GLN A 95 -5.80 21.27 -0.10
C GLN A 95 -5.63 21.24 1.43
N GLY A 96 -4.40 21.07 1.94
CA GLY A 96 -4.13 20.96 3.37
C GLY A 96 -4.66 19.68 4.02
N ARG A 97 -4.99 18.65 3.22
CA ARG A 97 -5.52 17.36 3.70
C ARG A 97 -4.43 16.45 4.24
N VAL A 98 -3.19 16.62 3.78
CA VAL A 98 -2.01 15.86 4.20
C VAL A 98 -0.81 16.79 4.32
N GLN A 99 0.16 16.43 5.16
CA GLN A 99 1.46 17.11 5.21
C GLN A 99 2.44 16.35 4.31
N TRP A 100 2.86 16.96 3.21
CA TRP A 100 3.90 16.40 2.35
C TRP A 100 5.24 17.09 2.57
N HIS A 101 6.24 16.31 2.96
CA HIS A 101 7.63 16.75 3.12
C HIS A 101 8.43 16.31 1.90
N GLN A 102 8.81 17.29 1.06
CA GLN A 102 9.54 17.05 -0.18
C GLN A 102 11.05 16.77 0.07
N ARG A 103 11.35 15.61 0.66
CA ARG A 103 12.72 15.16 0.95
C ARG A 103 12.76 13.64 1.16
N ALA A 104 13.95 13.09 1.37
CA ALA A 104 14.11 11.73 1.85
C ALA A 104 13.56 11.58 3.28
N VAL A 105 13.05 10.37 3.57
CA VAL A 105 12.62 10.00 4.93
C VAL A 105 13.82 9.86 5.84
N ALA A 106 13.67 10.31 7.07
CA ALA A 106 14.65 10.21 8.13
C ALA A 106 14.02 9.56 9.36
N GLU A 107 14.85 9.01 10.24
CA GLU A 107 14.40 8.32 11.44
C GLU A 107 13.53 9.20 12.35
N SER A 108 13.84 10.50 12.47
CA SER A 108 13.05 11.48 13.24
C SER A 108 11.63 11.70 12.72
N ASP A 109 11.33 11.29 11.48
CA ASP A 109 9.97 11.43 10.94
C ASP A 109 8.96 10.54 11.68
N LEU A 110 9.44 9.49 12.34
CA LEU A 110 8.65 8.59 13.18
C LEU A 110 8.31 9.18 14.56
N ASP A 111 8.87 10.34 14.91
CA ASP A 111 8.62 10.96 16.20
C ASP A 111 7.12 11.24 16.36
N ALA A 112 6.55 10.77 17.49
CA ALA A 112 5.13 10.79 17.83
C ALA A 112 4.19 10.04 16.86
N ALA A 113 4.71 9.28 15.89
CA ALA A 113 3.87 8.47 15.01
C ALA A 113 3.30 7.25 15.76
N TRP A 114 2.05 6.92 15.47
CA TRP A 114 1.38 5.72 16.00
C TRP A 114 1.43 4.55 15.02
N TYR A 115 1.59 4.87 13.74
CA TYR A 115 1.54 3.92 12.64
C TYR A 115 2.42 4.42 11.49
N ALA A 116 3.08 3.50 10.82
CA ALA A 116 3.97 3.80 9.70
C ALA A 116 3.67 2.92 8.48
N LEU A 117 3.84 3.49 7.29
CA LEU A 117 3.77 2.76 6.04
C LEU A 117 5.04 3.04 5.21
N ALA A 118 5.86 2.02 5.02
CA ALA A 118 7.05 2.04 4.19
C ALA A 118 6.68 1.63 2.75
N LEU A 119 6.42 2.62 1.89
CA LEU A 119 5.85 2.47 0.54
C LEU A 119 6.72 3.13 -0.54
N THR A 120 8.04 3.15 -0.33
CA THR A 120 8.98 3.66 -1.35
C THR A 120 9.30 2.57 -2.38
N ASP A 121 9.88 2.99 -3.52
CA ASP A 121 10.39 2.06 -4.53
C ASP A 121 11.74 1.42 -4.15
N SER A 122 12.37 1.86 -3.05
CA SER A 122 13.64 1.33 -2.56
C SER A 122 13.42 0.32 -1.43
N PRO A 123 13.72 -0.98 -1.65
CA PRO A 123 13.61 -1.98 -0.60
C PRO A 123 14.51 -1.71 0.61
N SER A 124 15.68 -1.08 0.43
CA SER A 124 16.57 -0.73 1.54
C SER A 124 15.97 0.34 2.43
N VAL A 125 15.42 1.40 1.82
CA VAL A 125 14.72 2.47 2.57
C VAL A 125 13.50 1.90 3.30
N ASN A 126 12.75 1.00 2.66
CA ASN A 126 11.60 0.38 3.33
C ASN A 126 12.00 -0.48 4.53
N ALA A 127 13.14 -1.18 4.44
CA ALA A 127 13.68 -1.97 5.54
C ALA A 127 14.19 -1.07 6.69
N GLU A 128 14.84 0.04 6.38
CA GLU A 128 15.28 1.04 7.38
C GLU A 128 14.09 1.64 8.12
N VAL A 129 13.06 2.10 7.42
CA VAL A 129 11.84 2.66 8.04
C VAL A 129 11.17 1.63 8.95
N ALA A 130 11.09 0.37 8.52
CA ALA A 130 10.52 -0.69 9.34
C ALA A 130 11.36 -0.95 10.61
N ALA A 131 12.69 -0.95 10.51
CA ALA A 131 13.59 -1.12 11.64
C ALA A 131 13.50 0.05 12.64
N TRP A 132 13.46 1.30 12.15
CA TRP A 132 13.29 2.48 12.99
C TRP A 132 11.94 2.50 13.71
N ALA A 133 10.88 2.05 13.04
CA ALA A 133 9.55 1.93 13.62
C ALA A 133 9.51 0.85 14.71
N GLU A 134 10.13 -0.31 14.46
CA GLU A 134 10.24 -1.40 15.44
C GLU A 134 10.97 -0.95 16.72
N ALA A 135 12.10 -0.25 16.56
CA ALA A 135 12.87 0.30 17.69
C ALA A 135 12.04 1.27 18.56
N ARG A 136 11.03 1.93 17.98
CA ARG A 136 10.11 2.86 18.64
C ARG A 136 8.77 2.24 19.06
N ARG A 137 8.57 0.94 18.82
CA ARG A 137 7.30 0.22 19.05
C ARG A 137 6.13 0.81 18.24
N ILE A 138 6.42 1.24 17.02
CA ILE A 138 5.46 1.75 16.06
C ILE A 138 5.12 0.64 15.07
N PHE A 139 3.83 0.34 14.93
CA PHE A 139 3.39 -0.64 13.94
C PHE A 139 3.68 -0.15 12.52
N CYS A 140 4.37 -0.96 11.73
CA CYS A 140 4.81 -0.58 10.40
C CYS A 140 4.37 -1.59 9.34
N VAL A 141 3.69 -1.10 8.30
CA VAL A 141 3.42 -1.86 7.08
C VAL A 141 4.56 -1.67 6.10
N ARG A 142 5.09 -2.77 5.56
CA ARG A 142 6.03 -2.74 4.44
C ARG A 142 5.34 -3.11 3.12
N GLY A 143 5.41 -2.22 2.13
CA GLY A 143 4.69 -2.36 0.87
C GLY A 143 5.31 -3.37 -0.11
N ASP A 144 6.62 -3.56 -0.06
CA ASP A 144 7.40 -4.42 -0.96
C ASP A 144 7.51 -5.88 -0.45
N GLN A 145 7.62 -6.08 0.86
CA GLN A 145 7.73 -7.40 1.50
C GLN A 145 7.04 -7.40 2.87
N ALA A 146 5.79 -7.88 2.90
CA ALA A 146 4.97 -7.83 4.11
C ALA A 146 5.60 -8.51 5.35
N SER A 147 6.42 -9.55 5.16
CA SER A 147 7.10 -10.25 6.28
C SER A 147 8.16 -9.41 6.99
N GLY A 148 8.58 -8.28 6.40
CA GLY A 148 9.52 -7.35 7.03
C GLY A 148 8.86 -6.18 7.74
N GLY A 149 7.54 -6.20 7.93
CA GLY A 149 6.80 -5.21 8.72
C GLY A 149 6.09 -5.85 9.92
N SER A 150 5.86 -5.07 10.97
CA SER A 150 5.13 -5.47 12.18
C SER A 150 3.61 -5.38 12.04
N ALA A 151 3.11 -4.79 10.94
CA ALA A 151 1.69 -4.70 10.64
C ALA A 151 1.38 -5.05 9.18
N TRP A 152 0.16 -5.55 8.97
CA TRP A 152 -0.31 -6.01 7.67
C TRP A 152 -1.60 -5.27 7.33
N THR A 153 -1.70 -4.73 6.11
CA THR A 153 -2.97 -4.14 5.67
C THR A 153 -3.87 -5.22 5.08
N PRO A 154 -5.03 -5.53 5.69
CA PRO A 154 -5.95 -6.51 5.13
C PRO A 154 -6.55 -6.03 3.79
N ALA A 155 -7.03 -6.98 3.00
CA ALA A 155 -8.02 -6.67 1.99
C ALA A 155 -9.31 -6.27 2.72
N THR A 156 -9.74 -5.01 2.58
CA THR A 156 -10.91 -4.49 3.28
C THR A 156 -12.09 -4.23 2.35
N GLY A 157 -13.28 -4.49 2.86
CA GLY A 157 -14.56 -4.13 2.24
C GLY A 157 -15.50 -3.54 3.28
N GLU A 158 -16.50 -2.80 2.79
CA GLU A 158 -17.53 -2.21 3.61
C GLU A 158 -18.87 -2.42 2.93
N VAL A 159 -19.87 -2.82 3.70
CA VAL A 159 -21.23 -3.09 3.24
C VAL A 159 -22.18 -2.98 4.41
N ALA A 160 -23.32 -2.28 4.23
CA ALA A 160 -24.35 -2.12 5.25
C ALA A 160 -23.84 -1.67 6.64
N GLY A 161 -22.85 -0.76 6.67
CA GLY A 161 -22.23 -0.28 7.91
C GLY A 161 -21.28 -1.27 8.59
N LEU A 162 -21.11 -2.47 8.03
CA LEU A 162 -20.14 -3.46 8.48
C LEU A 162 -18.84 -3.32 7.71
N ARG A 163 -17.71 -3.49 8.41
CA ARG A 163 -16.38 -3.54 7.80
C ARG A 163 -15.80 -4.94 7.92
N VAL A 164 -15.37 -5.50 6.80
CA VAL A 164 -14.72 -6.80 6.74
C VAL A 164 -13.26 -6.65 6.33
N GLY A 165 -12.37 -7.38 7.00
CA GLY A 165 -10.94 -7.45 6.69
C GLY A 165 -10.51 -8.89 6.48
N VAL A 166 -9.86 -9.17 5.36
CA VAL A 166 -9.29 -10.48 5.04
C VAL A 166 -7.77 -10.39 4.99
N VAL A 167 -7.12 -11.15 5.86
CA VAL A 167 -5.67 -11.39 5.83
C VAL A 167 -5.43 -12.82 5.35
N GLY A 168 -4.39 -13.02 4.55
CA GLY A 168 -4.08 -14.33 4.00
C GLY A 168 -2.59 -14.54 3.79
N ASP A 169 -2.26 -15.66 3.17
CA ASP A 169 -0.94 -16.25 2.97
C ASP A 169 -0.15 -15.59 1.81
N ARG A 170 -0.05 -14.26 1.82
CA ARG A 170 0.71 -13.47 0.82
C ARG A 170 0.28 -13.67 -0.65
N ASN A 171 -0.98 -14.05 -0.87
CA ASN A 171 -1.60 -14.06 -2.20
C ASN A 171 -2.66 -12.93 -2.30
N PRO A 172 -2.31 -11.75 -2.86
CA PRO A 172 -3.21 -10.61 -2.94
C PRO A 172 -4.50 -10.88 -3.74
N HIS A 173 -4.43 -11.72 -4.79
CA HIS A 173 -5.61 -12.06 -5.59
C HIS A 173 -6.59 -12.92 -4.80
N ARG A 174 -6.07 -13.90 -4.04
CA ARG A 174 -6.88 -14.76 -3.18
C ARG A 174 -7.55 -13.96 -2.07
N THR A 175 -6.81 -13.09 -1.37
CA THR A 175 -7.39 -12.24 -0.31
C THR A 175 -8.38 -11.21 -0.87
N ALA A 176 -8.13 -10.63 -2.04
CA ALA A 176 -9.09 -9.74 -2.69
C ALA A 176 -10.40 -10.46 -3.04
N ARG A 177 -10.33 -11.66 -3.66
CA ARG A 177 -11.50 -12.47 -4.00
C ARG A 177 -12.27 -12.93 -2.76
N ALA A 178 -11.56 -13.36 -1.71
CA ALA A 178 -12.17 -13.74 -0.45
C ALA A 178 -12.89 -12.56 0.21
N ARG A 179 -12.29 -11.36 0.19
CA ARG A 179 -12.94 -10.13 0.65
C ARG A 179 -14.20 -9.81 -0.16
N THR A 180 -14.16 -9.94 -1.50
CA THR A 180 -15.35 -9.71 -2.34
C THR A 180 -16.49 -10.63 -1.95
N ARG A 181 -16.23 -11.94 -1.82
CA ARG A 181 -17.24 -12.91 -1.38
C ARG A 181 -17.79 -12.62 0.02
N ALA A 182 -16.93 -12.18 0.94
CA ALA A 182 -17.38 -11.82 2.27
C ALA A 182 -18.29 -10.58 2.25
N VAL A 183 -17.99 -9.60 1.39
CA VAL A 183 -18.86 -8.43 1.19
C VAL A 183 -20.21 -8.83 0.61
N GLU A 184 -20.24 -9.69 -0.41
CA GLU A 184 -21.48 -10.20 -1.01
C GLU A 184 -22.36 -10.91 0.03
N ALA A 185 -21.77 -11.82 0.82
CA ALA A 185 -22.50 -12.56 1.86
C ALA A 185 -23.04 -11.65 2.98
N LEU A 186 -22.32 -10.56 3.32
CA LEU A 186 -22.78 -9.60 4.32
C LEU A 186 -23.87 -8.67 3.78
N ALA A 187 -23.96 -8.45 2.46
CA ALA A 187 -25.03 -7.68 1.85
C ALA A 187 -26.39 -8.36 2.04
N GLU A 188 -26.44 -9.69 1.92
CA GLU A 188 -27.64 -10.50 2.12
C GLU A 188 -28.19 -10.42 3.56
N LEU A 189 -27.37 -10.04 4.54
CA LEU A 189 -27.79 -9.86 5.94
C LEU A 189 -28.39 -8.48 6.22
N ALA A 190 -28.32 -7.56 5.26
CA ALA A 190 -28.81 -6.19 5.39
C ALA A 190 -30.24 -5.99 4.84
N GLU A 191 -30.78 -7.03 4.18
CA GLU A 191 -32.17 -7.14 3.74
C GLU A 191 -33.06 -7.70 4.87
#